data_AF-A0A377MSJ2-F1
#
_entry.id   AF-A0A377MSJ2-F1
#
_cell.length_a   1.000
_cell.length_b   1.000
_cell.length_c   1.000
_cell.angle_alpha   90.00
_cell.angle_beta   90.00
_cell.angle_gamma   90.00
#
_symmetry.space_group_name_H-M   'P 1'
#
loop_
_entity.id
_entity.type
_entity.pdbx_description
1 polymer ?
#
loop_
_entity_poly.entity_id
_entity_poly.type
_entity_poly.pdbx_seq_one_letter_code
_entity_poly.pdbx_strand_id
1 'polypeptide(L)'
;MIFKNTTITTQDWNNITESGVYYCAGSSGINAPYTGKLYGLLTVYSEQAVTIQKYEFQNSIYMRTFAGNPAAWGNWKKVALSSEVMNLTDPQTALGVKNFF
;
A
#
# COMPACT_ATOMS: atom_id res chain seq x y z
N MET A 1 -15.54 -12.86 -2.26
CA MET A 1 -15.05 -11.51 -1.87
C MET A 1 -16.23 -10.56 -1.90
N ILE A 2 -16.38 -9.66 -0.92
CA ILE A 2 -17.60 -8.84 -0.73
C ILE A 2 -17.24 -7.36 -0.90
N PHE A 3 -17.98 -6.64 -1.74
CA PHE A 3 -17.90 -5.18 -1.80
C PHE A 3 -18.62 -4.57 -0.61
N LYS A 4 -17.94 -3.70 0.12
CA LYS A 4 -18.48 -3.02 1.30
C LYS A 4 -19.13 -1.72 0.85
N ASN A 5 -20.31 -1.42 1.40
CA ASN A 5 -20.98 -0.13 1.18
C ASN A 5 -20.26 1.02 1.91
N THR A 6 -19.38 0.70 2.86
CA THR A 6 -18.59 1.67 3.63
C THR A 6 -17.53 2.30 2.75
N THR A 7 -17.57 3.63 2.65
CA THR A 7 -16.53 4.43 1.99
C THR A 7 -15.49 4.89 3.01
N ILE A 8 -14.22 4.78 2.64
CA ILE A 8 -13.10 5.25 3.46
C ILE A 8 -12.82 6.71 3.11
N THR A 9 -12.86 7.56 4.13
CA THR A 9 -12.59 8.99 4.06
C THR A 9 -11.56 9.35 5.14
N THR A 10 -11.93 9.40 6.41
CA THR A 10 -11.06 9.89 7.49
C THR A 10 -10.67 8.84 8.52
N GLN A 11 -11.07 7.57 8.32
CA GLN A 11 -10.81 6.49 9.28
C GLN A 11 -9.32 6.18 9.40
N ASP A 12 -8.89 5.76 10.60
CA ASP A 12 -7.59 5.13 10.78
C ASP A 12 -7.58 3.78 10.06
N TRP A 13 -6.63 3.59 9.14
CA TRP A 13 -6.54 2.38 8.33
C TRP A 13 -6.15 1.14 9.13
N ASN A 14 -5.60 1.30 10.35
CA ASN A 14 -5.37 0.18 11.27
C ASN A 14 -6.66 -0.46 11.78
N ASN A 15 -7.78 0.28 11.76
CA ASN A 15 -9.08 -0.20 12.23
C ASN A 15 -9.89 -0.90 11.13
N ILE A 16 -9.41 -0.89 9.88
CA ILE A 16 -10.09 -1.48 8.73
C ILE A 16 -9.62 -2.92 8.57
N THR A 17 -10.05 -3.78 9.48
CA THR A 17 -9.59 -5.18 9.57
C THR A 17 -10.60 -6.17 9.00
N GLU A 18 -11.83 -5.76 8.76
CA GLU A 18 -12.84 -6.68 8.24
C GLU A 18 -12.62 -6.97 6.75
N SER A 19 -12.64 -8.25 6.39
CA SER A 19 -12.49 -8.70 5.00
C SER A 19 -13.49 -8.02 4.06
N GLY A 20 -13.01 -7.51 2.93
CA GLY A 20 -13.86 -6.84 1.93
C GLY A 20 -13.09 -5.92 0.98
N VAL A 21 -13.82 -5.35 0.02
CA VAL A 21 -13.33 -4.28 -0.85
C VAL A 21 -14.04 -2.99 -0.47
N TYR A 22 -13.25 -1.95 -0.17
CA TYR A 22 -13.71 -0.64 0.25
C TYR A 22 -13.30 0.40 -0.79
N TYR A 23 -14.18 1.35 -1.08
CA TYR A 23 -13.83 2.49 -1.92
C TYR A 23 -13.20 3.60 -1.08
N CYS A 24 -12.06 4.15 -1.51
CA CYS A 24 -11.43 5.32 -0.92
C CYS A 24 -11.86 6.57 -1.69
N ALA A 25 -12.62 7.46 -1.04
CA ALA A 25 -13.15 8.68 -1.65
C ALA A 25 -12.39 9.92 -1.15
N GLY A 26 -11.15 10.07 -1.62
CA GLY A 26 -10.28 11.15 -1.15
C GLY A 26 -9.90 10.97 0.31
N SER A 27 -9.57 9.74 0.69
CA SER A 27 -9.25 9.40 2.06
C SER A 27 -8.01 10.14 2.54
N SER A 28 -8.07 10.69 3.75
CA SER A 28 -6.97 11.39 4.42
C SER A 28 -6.72 10.85 5.82
N GLY A 29 -7.14 9.61 6.08
CA GLY A 29 -6.95 8.94 7.36
C GLY A 29 -5.49 8.64 7.66
N ILE A 30 -5.17 8.43 8.94
CA ILE A 30 -3.84 8.02 9.36
C ILE A 30 -3.58 6.54 9.04
N ASN A 31 -2.31 6.14 9.08
CA ASN A 31 -1.83 4.78 8.76
C ASN A 31 -2.16 4.30 7.33
N ALA A 32 -2.50 5.23 6.44
CA ALA A 32 -2.61 5.00 5.01
C ALA A 32 -1.21 4.79 4.36
N PRO A 33 -1.13 4.26 3.12
CA PRO A 33 0.12 3.99 2.41
C PRO A 33 1.06 5.19 2.23
N TYR A 34 0.50 6.39 2.14
CA TYR A 34 1.23 7.65 2.03
C TYR A 34 0.32 8.80 2.49
N THR A 35 0.90 9.97 2.77
CA THR A 35 0.15 11.17 3.14
C THR A 35 -0.45 11.84 1.91
N GLY A 36 -1.73 12.23 1.97
CA GLY A 36 -2.42 12.90 0.87
C GLY A 36 -3.90 12.53 0.82
N LYS A 37 -4.57 12.85 -0.29
CA LYS A 37 -5.91 12.34 -0.59
C LYS A 37 -5.80 11.07 -1.43
N LEU A 38 -6.20 9.95 -0.86
CA LEU A 38 -6.17 8.64 -1.50
C LEU A 38 -7.51 8.35 -2.18
N TYR A 39 -7.47 8.10 -3.48
CA TYR A 39 -8.60 7.63 -4.28
C TYR A 39 -8.27 6.24 -4.78
N GLY A 40 -9.21 5.29 -4.74
CA GLY A 40 -8.94 3.94 -5.21
C GLY A 40 -9.70 2.89 -4.43
N LEU A 41 -9.13 1.68 -4.37
CA LEU A 41 -9.72 0.55 -3.68
C LEU A 41 -8.78 0.07 -2.58
N LEU A 42 -9.31 -0.09 -1.37
CA LEU A 42 -8.66 -0.87 -0.32
C LEU A 42 -9.31 -2.24 -0.27
N THR A 43 -8.53 -3.26 -0.53
CA THR A 43 -8.88 -4.65 -0.31
C THR A 43 -8.31 -5.11 1.02
N VAL A 44 -9.15 -5.73 1.86
CA VAL A 44 -8.73 -6.35 3.12
C VAL A 44 -9.02 -7.84 3.07
N TYR A 45 -8.00 -8.64 3.39
CA TYR A 45 -8.12 -10.07 3.65
C TYR A 45 -7.78 -10.29 5.11
N SER A 46 -8.74 -10.74 5.90
CA SER A 46 -8.52 -11.07 7.30
C SER A 46 -8.92 -12.51 7.55
N GLU A 47 -7.97 -13.28 8.07
CA GLU A 47 -8.12 -14.69 8.40
C GLU A 47 -7.37 -14.96 9.71
N GLN A 48 -8.09 -15.45 10.72
CA GLN A 48 -7.57 -15.69 12.07
C GLN A 48 -6.81 -14.46 12.64
N ALA A 49 -5.52 -14.61 12.93
CA ALA A 49 -4.66 -13.59 13.51
C ALA A 49 -3.89 -12.76 12.46
N VAL A 50 -4.21 -12.90 11.17
CA VAL A 50 -3.51 -12.22 10.08
C VAL A 50 -4.48 -11.36 9.28
N THR A 51 -4.14 -10.08 9.12
CA THR A 51 -4.87 -9.17 8.24
C THR A 51 -3.92 -8.61 7.18
N ILE A 52 -4.25 -8.80 5.90
CA ILE A 52 -3.53 -8.23 4.76
C ILE A 52 -4.37 -7.10 4.20
N GLN A 53 -3.76 -5.94 4.02
CA GLN A 53 -4.34 -4.81 3.32
C GLN A 53 -3.60 -4.59 2.01
N LYS A 54 -4.37 -4.44 0.92
CA LYS A 54 -3.88 -4.12 -0.41
C LYS A 54 -4.62 -2.88 -0.92
N TYR A 55 -3.92 -1.80 -1.17
CA TYR A 55 -4.45 -0.57 -1.74
C TYR A 55 -4.04 -0.42 -3.19
N GLU A 56 -5.00 -0.08 -4.05
CA GLU A 56 -4.83 -0.01 -5.50
C GLU A 56 -5.38 1.32 -6.03
N PHE A 57 -4.53 2.04 -6.75
CA PHE A 57 -4.90 3.26 -7.47
C PHE A 57 -4.11 3.39 -8.76
N GLN A 58 -4.81 3.50 -9.89
CA GLN A 58 -4.20 3.49 -11.23
C GLN A 58 -3.23 2.31 -11.38
N ASN A 59 -1.96 2.58 -11.65
CA ASN A 59 -0.91 1.55 -11.80
C ASN A 59 -0.10 1.31 -10.52
N SER A 60 -0.52 1.86 -9.37
CA SER A 60 0.18 1.68 -8.10
C SER A 60 -0.54 0.70 -7.19
N ILE A 61 0.22 -0.26 -6.66
CA ILE A 61 -0.25 -1.22 -5.68
C ILE A 61 0.59 -1.08 -4.42
N TYR A 62 -0.05 -0.94 -3.28
CA TYR A 62 0.57 -0.91 -1.96
C TYR A 62 0.02 -2.06 -1.13
N MET A 63 0.86 -2.71 -0.34
CA MET A 63 0.42 -3.76 0.56
C MET A 63 1.11 -3.71 1.93
N ARG A 64 0.39 -4.16 2.96
CA ARG A 64 0.93 -4.41 4.29
C ARG A 64 0.19 -5.56 4.97
N THR A 65 0.78 -6.05 6.06
CA THR A 65 0.21 -7.15 6.84
C THR A 65 0.26 -6.80 8.32
N PHE A 66 -0.82 -7.11 9.05
CA PHE A 66 -0.87 -7.24 10.49
C PHE A 66 -0.65 -8.70 10.85
N ALA A 67 0.45 -9.01 11.54
CA ALA A 67 0.80 -10.35 11.98
C ALA A 67 1.95 -10.27 13.02
N GLY A 68 2.40 -11.43 13.51
CA GLY A 68 3.58 -11.56 14.39
C GLY A 68 3.24 -11.86 15.84
N ASN A 69 4.27 -11.86 16.70
CA ASN A 69 4.16 -12.07 18.14
C ASN A 69 5.16 -11.14 18.88
N PRO A 70 4.72 -10.01 19.47
CA PRO A 70 3.34 -9.50 19.48
C PRO A 70 2.88 -9.07 18.07
N ALA A 71 1.57 -9.16 17.82
CA ALA A 71 1.01 -8.80 16.53
C ALA A 71 1.08 -7.27 16.30
N ALA A 72 1.59 -6.87 15.14
CA ALA A 72 1.75 -5.47 14.79
C ALA A 72 1.55 -5.24 13.28
N TRP A 73 1.19 -4.01 12.90
CA TRP A 73 1.14 -3.61 11.51
C TRP A 73 2.55 -3.45 10.94
N GLY A 74 2.83 -4.15 9.86
CA GLY A 74 4.02 -3.88 9.06
C GLY A 74 3.89 -2.57 8.28
N ASN A 75 5.04 -2.04 7.85
CA ASN A 75 5.10 -0.89 6.95
C ASN A 75 4.44 -1.22 5.61
N TRP A 76 3.84 -0.20 4.99
CA TRP A 76 3.38 -0.29 3.61
C TRP A 76 4.56 -0.48 2.65
N LYS A 77 4.40 -1.43 1.72
CA LYS A 77 5.32 -1.68 0.62
C LYS A 77 4.62 -1.38 -0.69
N LYS A 78 5.26 -0.58 -1.56
CA LYS A 78 4.81 -0.35 -2.94
C LYS A 78 5.36 -1.46 -3.83
N VAL A 79 4.52 -2.05 -4.67
CA VAL A 79 4.95 -2.94 -5.75
C VAL A 79 5.63 -2.10 -6.84
N ALA A 80 6.86 -2.43 -7.19
CA ALA A 80 7.58 -1.79 -8.29
C ALA A 80 7.11 -2.37 -9.63
N LEU A 81 6.78 -1.50 -10.57
CA LEU A 81 6.50 -1.91 -11.96
C LEU A 81 7.81 -2.16 -12.70
N SER A 82 7.78 -2.96 -13.77
CA SER A 82 8.97 -3.22 -14.59
C SER A 82 9.63 -1.94 -15.12
N SER A 83 8.85 -0.89 -15.38
CA SER A 83 9.36 0.42 -15.81
C SER A 83 10.02 1.23 -14.70
N GLU A 84 9.82 0.86 -13.43
CA GLU A 84 10.41 1.50 -12.25
C GLU A 84 11.65 0.73 -11.74
N VAL A 85 11.91 -0.46 -12.27
CA VAL A 85 13.07 -1.29 -11.91
C VAL A 85 14.20 -1.05 -12.90
N MET A 86 15.36 -0.65 -12.40
CA MET A 86 16.58 -0.58 -13.18
C MET A 86 17.27 -1.94 -13.21
N ASN A 87 17.44 -2.53 -14.39
CA ASN A 87 18.27 -3.73 -14.53
C ASN A 87 19.74 -3.31 -14.57
N LEU A 88 20.53 -3.78 -13.61
CA LEU A 88 21.97 -3.49 -13.54
C LEU A 88 22.77 -4.10 -14.70
N THR A 89 22.16 -4.97 -15.50
CA THR A 89 22.74 -5.55 -16.71
C THR A 89 22.50 -4.71 -17.96
N ASP A 90 21.57 -3.76 -17.93
CA ASP A 90 21.27 -2.90 -19.06
C ASP A 90 22.24 -1.70 -19.10
N PRO A 91 22.67 -1.21 -20.28
CA PRO A 91 23.57 -0.06 -20.39
C PRO A 91 23.02 1.16 -19.64
N GLN A 92 23.72 1.59 -18.60
CA GLN A 92 23.35 2.76 -17.79
C GLN A 92 24.10 4.00 -18.28
N THR A 93 23.39 5.13 -18.40
CA THR A 93 24.04 6.44 -18.56
C THR A 93 23.71 7.29 -17.34
N ALA A 94 24.75 7.77 -16.65
CA ALA A 94 24.60 8.68 -15.53
C ALA A 94 24.92 10.09 -16.01
N LEU A 95 23.96 11.00 -15.96
CA LEU A 95 24.21 12.43 -16.14
C LEU A 95 24.52 13.05 -14.76
N GLY A 96 25.79 12.97 -14.35
CA GLY A 96 26.28 13.55 -13.10
C GLY A 96 27.75 13.26 -12.82
N VAL A 97 28.38 14.05 -11.95
CA VAL A 97 29.74 13.78 -11.45
C VAL A 97 29.63 12.77 -10.30
N LYS A 98 30.13 11.57 -10.51
CA LYS A 98 30.27 10.56 -9.45
C LYS A 98 31.59 10.80 -8.71
N ASN A 99 31.50 11.53 -7.61
CA ASN A 99 32.63 11.75 -6.71
C ASN A 99 32.82 10.51 -5.83
N PHE A 100 33.84 9.71 -6.13
CA PHE A 100 34.36 8.70 -5.23
C PHE A 100 35.48 9.35 -4.40
N PHE A 101 35.10 10.03 -3.34
CA PHE A 101 36.04 10.43 -2.28
C PHE A 101 35.76 9.59 -1.04
#